data_AF-A0A1S2L129-F1
#
_entry.id   AF-A0A1S2L129-F1
#
_cell.length_a   1.000
_cell.length_b   1.000
_cell.length_c   1.000
_cell.angle_alpha   90.00
_cell.angle_beta   90.00
_cell.angle_gamma   90.00
#
_symmetry.space_group_name_H-M   'P 1'
#
loop_
_entity.id
_entity.type
_entity.pdbx_description
1 polymer ?
#
loop_
_entity_poly.entity_id
_entity_poly.type
_entity_poly.pdbx_seq_one_letter_code
_entity_poly.pdbx_strand_id
1 'polypeptide(L)'
;MQELSPFSAYHKWKMQWRTVSSVEHAHNLALYRLSRSRKDREMINSISKIGLIGGVQLSRMFLKGDKKRLKELYRTRVLKKHILHKGKNEIEVYTLGKTSLDFLKSNQGNRWFGYSETDVLQRMVYFQLYEKMQNELNVNIEIEKAPYPFAGRMIIKGNSFLVLVVRENTSEILKHLEKVAPSEKIICVCEHIVYMKELNDKIKHLSVRLTTDKDIRESALQDTFYVFEQGEWKKESQKKKLKISVQ
;
A
#
# COMPACT_ATOMS: atom_id res chain seq x y z
N MET A 1 -10.76 21.27 15.43
CA MET A 1 -9.57 20.40 15.41
C MET A 1 -9.74 19.46 14.24
N GLN A 2 -8.83 19.46 13.25
CA GLN A 2 -8.89 18.44 12.19
C GLN A 2 -8.56 17.08 12.81
N GLU A 3 -9.38 16.08 12.56
CA GLU A 3 -9.18 14.72 13.06
C GLU A 3 -7.96 14.11 12.34
N LEU A 4 -6.96 13.67 13.11
CA LEU A 4 -5.78 13.01 12.57
C LEU A 4 -6.15 11.65 11.98
N SER A 5 -5.54 11.31 10.85
CA SER A 5 -5.73 10.01 10.21
C SER A 5 -5.24 8.88 11.15
N PRO A 6 -5.89 7.70 11.16
CA PRO A 6 -5.36 6.53 11.88
C PRO A 6 -3.93 6.15 11.47
N PHE A 7 -3.49 6.58 10.28
CA PHE A 7 -2.16 6.37 9.73
C PHE A 7 -1.25 7.61 9.83
N SER A 8 -1.60 8.55 10.71
CA SER A 8 -0.78 9.72 10.98
C SER A 8 0.54 9.33 11.63
N ALA A 9 1.62 9.98 11.20
CA ALA A 9 2.94 9.84 11.82
C ALA A 9 2.99 10.43 13.25
N TYR A 10 2.06 11.32 13.60
CA TYR A 10 1.92 11.86 14.95
C TYR A 10 1.49 10.84 15.98
N HIS A 11 0.91 9.74 15.53
CA HIS A 11 0.63 8.63 16.41
C HIS A 11 1.93 7.94 16.77
N LYS A 12 2.20 7.81 18.08
CA LYS A 12 3.35 7.07 18.63
C LYS A 12 3.14 5.56 18.49
N TRP A 13 2.97 5.08 17.27
CA TRP A 13 2.93 3.67 16.96
C TRP A 13 4.27 3.03 17.31
N LYS A 14 4.25 1.76 17.71
CA LYS A 14 5.44 0.95 17.91
C LYS A 14 5.24 -0.42 17.31
N MET A 15 6.23 -0.89 16.57
CA MET A 15 6.15 -2.16 15.90
C MET A 15 6.76 -3.30 16.72
N GLN A 16 5.98 -4.37 16.91
CA GLN A 16 6.44 -5.63 17.47
C GLN A 16 6.64 -6.64 16.35
N TRP A 17 7.86 -6.67 15.81
CA TRP A 17 8.26 -7.62 14.78
C TRP A 17 8.42 -9.04 15.33
N ARG A 18 8.23 -10.02 14.44
CA ARG A 18 8.48 -11.45 14.71
C ARG A 18 9.34 -12.01 13.60
N THR A 19 10.33 -12.82 13.92
CA THR A 19 11.23 -13.44 12.94
C THR A 19 10.59 -14.67 12.33
N VAL A 20 10.72 -14.86 11.02
CA VAL A 20 10.62 -16.20 10.42
C VAL A 20 11.91 -16.92 10.77
N SER A 21 11.82 -17.93 11.64
CA SER A 21 12.99 -18.65 12.12
C SER A 21 13.58 -19.57 11.05
N SER A 22 14.90 -19.77 11.07
CA SER A 22 15.59 -20.67 10.14
C SER A 22 15.18 -22.13 10.30
N VAL A 23 14.70 -22.52 11.49
CA VAL A 23 14.18 -23.88 11.78
C VAL A 23 12.70 -24.03 11.42
N GLU A 24 12.02 -22.97 11.00
CA GLU A 24 10.66 -23.10 10.46
C GLU A 24 10.73 -23.83 9.12
N HIS A 25 9.87 -24.83 8.95
CA HIS A 25 9.71 -25.56 7.70
C HIS A 25 8.39 -25.19 7.04
N ALA A 26 8.35 -25.19 5.71
CA ALA A 26 7.12 -25.00 4.97
C ALA A 26 6.11 -26.12 5.28
N HIS A 27 4.83 -25.76 5.24
CA HIS A 27 3.75 -26.72 5.43
C HIS A 27 3.34 -27.32 4.08
N ASN A 28 3.67 -28.59 3.83
CA ASN A 28 3.51 -29.25 2.51
C ASN A 28 2.09 -29.15 1.93
N LEU A 29 1.05 -29.40 2.72
CA LEU A 29 -0.33 -29.27 2.25
C LEU A 29 -0.69 -27.82 1.87
N ALA A 30 -0.09 -26.84 2.55
CA ALA A 30 -0.34 -25.45 2.23
C ALA A 30 0.42 -25.04 0.96
N LEU A 31 1.62 -25.55 0.71
CA LEU A 31 2.32 -25.41 -0.58
C LEU A 31 1.47 -25.94 -1.74
N TYR A 32 0.90 -27.14 -1.57
CA TYR A 32 -0.01 -27.73 -2.56
C TYR A 32 -1.25 -26.86 -2.79
N ARG A 33 -1.83 -26.29 -1.74
CA ARG A 33 -2.96 -25.36 -1.86
C ARG A 33 -2.57 -24.09 -2.61
N LEU A 34 -1.42 -23.49 -2.30
CA LEU A 34 -0.89 -22.30 -2.98
C LEU A 34 -0.66 -22.57 -4.48
N SER A 35 -0.20 -23.77 -4.86
CA SER A 35 0.01 -24.12 -6.28
C SER A 35 -1.28 -24.25 -7.08
N ARG A 36 -2.44 -24.43 -6.44
CA ARG A 36 -3.74 -24.57 -7.12
C ARG A 36 -4.62 -23.32 -7.03
N SER A 37 -4.47 -22.52 -5.99
CA SER A 37 -5.33 -21.36 -5.73
C SER A 37 -4.79 -20.07 -6.35
N ARG A 38 -5.40 -19.60 -7.46
CA ARG A 38 -5.04 -18.32 -8.09
C ARG A 38 -5.13 -17.14 -7.10
N LYS A 39 -6.16 -17.13 -6.25
CA LYS A 39 -6.38 -16.08 -5.25
C LYS A 39 -5.32 -16.08 -4.16
N ASP A 40 -4.94 -17.25 -3.65
CA ASP A 40 -3.88 -17.32 -2.64
C ASP A 40 -2.53 -16.88 -3.25
N ARG A 41 -2.26 -17.21 -4.52
CA ARG A 41 -1.08 -16.72 -5.25
C ARG A 41 -1.06 -15.21 -5.42
N GLU A 42 -2.20 -14.64 -5.81
CA GLU A 42 -2.36 -13.19 -5.95
C GLU A 42 -2.08 -12.49 -4.62
N MET A 43 -2.66 -12.98 -3.52
CA MET A 43 -2.42 -12.46 -2.17
C MET A 43 -0.93 -12.47 -1.81
N ILE A 44 -0.25 -13.62 -1.91
CA ILE A 44 1.18 -13.71 -1.54
C ILE A 44 2.07 -12.89 -2.47
N ASN A 45 1.71 -12.77 -3.76
CA ASN A 45 2.45 -11.94 -4.71
C ASN A 45 2.29 -10.45 -4.38
N SER A 46 1.08 -10.01 -4.03
CA SER A 46 0.84 -8.63 -3.61
C SER A 46 1.62 -8.30 -2.34
N ILE A 47 1.62 -9.19 -1.35
CA ILE A 47 2.41 -9.01 -0.11
C ILE A 47 3.91 -9.07 -0.41
N SER A 48 4.38 -9.93 -1.31
CA SER A 48 5.81 -10.01 -1.66
C SER A 48 6.31 -8.74 -2.36
N LYS A 49 5.42 -8.03 -3.05
CA LYS A 49 5.70 -6.79 -3.76
C LYS A 49 5.71 -5.58 -2.84
N ILE A 50 4.72 -5.46 -1.96
CA ILE A 50 4.60 -4.31 -1.06
C ILE A 50 5.38 -4.50 0.25
N GLY A 51 5.50 -5.74 0.71
CA GLY A 51 6.25 -6.16 1.90
C GLY A 51 5.36 -6.58 3.07
N LEU A 52 4.23 -5.91 3.27
CA LEU A 52 3.28 -6.18 4.36
C LEU A 52 1.87 -5.75 4.01
N ILE A 53 0.89 -6.21 4.78
CA ILE A 53 -0.53 -5.80 4.68
C ILE A 53 -1.19 -5.80 6.06
N GLY A 54 -2.13 -4.88 6.31
CA GLY A 54 -2.93 -4.88 7.53
C GLY A 54 -3.93 -6.04 7.57
N GLY A 55 -4.19 -6.60 8.75
CA GLY A 55 -5.08 -7.76 8.92
C GLY A 55 -6.51 -7.54 8.41
N VAL A 56 -7.08 -6.36 8.67
CA VAL A 56 -8.41 -5.98 8.17
C VAL A 56 -8.44 -5.91 6.65
N GLN A 57 -7.41 -5.31 6.04
CA GLN A 57 -7.28 -5.15 4.59
C GLN A 57 -7.12 -6.51 3.91
N LEU A 58 -6.21 -7.33 4.43
CA LEU A 58 -6.02 -8.72 4.00
C LEU A 58 -7.33 -9.50 4.02
N SER A 59 -8.07 -9.39 5.13
CA SER A 59 -9.34 -10.10 5.31
C SER A 59 -10.40 -9.67 4.30
N ARG A 60 -10.57 -8.35 4.08
CA ARG A 60 -11.55 -7.81 3.14
C ARG A 60 -11.20 -8.15 1.69
N MET A 61 -9.97 -7.87 1.28
CA MET A 61 -9.53 -7.95 -0.11
C MET A 61 -9.35 -9.39 -0.60
N PHE A 62 -8.69 -10.25 0.18
CA PHE A 62 -8.28 -11.57 -0.30
C PHE A 62 -9.10 -12.72 0.32
N LEU A 63 -9.64 -12.52 1.52
CA LEU A 63 -10.32 -13.59 2.28
C LEU A 63 -11.83 -13.40 2.41
N LYS A 64 -12.39 -12.31 1.87
CA LYS A 64 -13.83 -11.99 1.97
C LYS A 64 -14.37 -12.04 3.41
N GLY A 65 -13.58 -11.61 4.39
CA GLY A 65 -13.96 -11.64 5.80
C GLY A 65 -13.78 -12.99 6.51
N ASP A 66 -13.26 -14.03 5.84
CA ASP A 66 -13.10 -15.36 6.45
C ASP A 66 -11.97 -15.40 7.50
N LYS A 67 -12.38 -15.24 8.77
CA LYS A 67 -11.48 -15.30 9.93
C LYS A 67 -10.90 -16.70 10.17
N LYS A 68 -11.61 -17.78 9.82
CA LYS A 68 -11.09 -19.15 9.98
C LYS A 68 -9.94 -19.36 9.00
N ARG A 69 -10.11 -18.89 7.77
CA ARG A 69 -9.05 -18.90 6.76
C ARG A 69 -7.82 -18.09 7.18
N LEU A 70 -8.00 -16.91 7.75
CA LEU A 70 -6.87 -16.12 8.25
C LEU A 70 -6.06 -16.87 9.32
N LYS A 71 -6.76 -17.51 10.27
CA LYS A 71 -6.11 -18.37 11.29
C LYS A 71 -5.39 -19.56 10.65
N GLU A 72 -5.97 -20.18 9.63
CA GLU A 72 -5.35 -21.27 8.88
C GLU A 72 -4.05 -20.81 8.20
N LEU A 73 -4.05 -19.66 7.53
CA LEU A 73 -2.86 -19.10 6.86
C LEU A 73 -1.73 -18.81 7.84
N TYR A 74 -2.06 -18.37 9.06
CA TYR A 74 -1.08 -18.21 10.13
C TYR A 74 -0.56 -19.56 10.63
N ARG A 75 -1.45 -20.51 10.96
CA ARG A 75 -1.08 -21.85 11.47
C ARG A 75 -0.20 -22.62 10.48
N THR A 76 -0.48 -22.48 9.19
CA THR A 76 0.25 -23.13 8.10
C THR A 76 1.47 -22.33 7.64
N ARG A 77 1.85 -21.26 8.35
CA ARG A 77 3.02 -20.41 8.09
C ARG A 77 3.04 -19.83 6.67
N VAL A 78 1.89 -19.65 6.05
CA VAL A 78 1.74 -18.90 4.80
C VAL A 78 1.95 -17.40 5.11
N LEU A 79 1.42 -16.95 6.23
CA LEU A 79 1.60 -15.58 6.71
C LEU A 79 2.33 -15.55 8.05
N LYS A 80 3.13 -14.51 8.25
CA LYS A 80 3.72 -14.19 9.55
C LYS A 80 2.97 -12.99 10.13
N LYS A 81 2.47 -13.14 11.36
CA LYS A 81 1.76 -12.09 12.10
C LYS A 81 2.73 -11.24 12.91
N HIS A 82 2.52 -9.94 12.88
CA HIS A 82 3.17 -8.91 13.69
C HIS A 82 2.10 -7.98 14.27
N ILE A 83 2.47 -7.14 15.24
CA ILE A 83 1.55 -6.18 15.84
C ILE A 83 2.13 -4.78 15.83
N LEU A 84 1.31 -3.81 15.41
CA LEU A 84 1.57 -2.39 15.53
C LEU A 84 0.71 -1.84 16.69
N HIS A 85 1.34 -1.29 17.72
CA HIS A 85 0.65 -0.86 18.95
C HIS A 85 0.63 0.67 19.09
N LYS A 86 -0.50 1.22 19.58
CA LYS A 86 -0.66 2.61 20.01
C LYS A 86 -1.44 2.61 21.33
N GLY A 87 -0.73 2.64 22.45
CA GLY A 87 -1.34 2.50 23.77
C GLY A 87 -2.06 1.15 23.88
N LYS A 88 -3.38 1.17 24.12
CA LYS A 88 -4.22 -0.04 24.18
C LYS A 88 -4.71 -0.54 22.80
N ASN A 89 -4.47 0.23 21.74
CA ASN A 89 -4.91 -0.13 20.40
C ASN A 89 -3.84 -0.99 19.71
N GLU A 90 -4.28 -2.07 19.07
CA GLU A 90 -3.43 -2.99 18.34
C GLU A 90 -3.93 -3.17 16.91
N ILE A 91 -3.00 -3.17 15.97
CA ILE A 91 -3.27 -3.50 14.57
C ILE A 91 -2.43 -4.70 14.20
N GLU A 92 -3.08 -5.77 13.73
CA GLU A 92 -2.37 -6.91 13.17
C GLU A 92 -1.81 -6.54 11.79
N VAL A 93 -0.52 -6.83 11.59
CA VAL A 93 0.17 -6.66 10.31
C VAL A 93 0.73 -8.00 9.89
N TYR A 94 0.60 -8.33 8.61
CA TYR A 94 1.01 -9.61 8.05
C TYR A 94 2.08 -9.44 6.99
N THR A 95 3.12 -10.27 7.07
CA THR A 95 4.15 -10.44 6.04
C THR A 95 4.15 -11.89 5.56
N LEU A 96 5.07 -12.23 4.65
CA LEU A 96 5.22 -13.61 4.18
C LEU A 96 5.79 -14.51 5.27
N GLY A 97 5.10 -15.62 5.54
CA GLY A 97 5.63 -16.71 6.35
C GLY A 97 6.52 -17.66 5.53
N LYS A 98 7.16 -18.60 6.22
CA LYS A 98 8.08 -19.58 5.62
C LYS A 98 7.48 -20.33 4.42
N THR A 99 6.23 -20.79 4.53
CA THR A 99 5.56 -21.52 3.44
C THR A 99 5.45 -20.68 2.17
N SER A 100 5.15 -19.39 2.29
CA SER A 100 5.08 -18.49 1.13
C SER A 100 6.44 -18.13 0.58
N LEU A 101 7.45 -17.95 1.44
CA LEU A 101 8.83 -17.69 1.01
C LEU A 101 9.37 -18.87 0.18
N ASP A 102 9.14 -20.09 0.64
CA ASP A 102 9.57 -21.30 -0.07
C ASP A 102 8.80 -21.48 -1.39
N PHE A 103 7.48 -21.24 -1.37
CA PHE A 103 6.66 -21.28 -2.60
C PHE A 103 7.17 -20.29 -3.66
N LEU A 104 7.53 -19.07 -3.25
CA LEU A 104 8.06 -18.03 -4.13
C LEU A 104 9.56 -18.20 -4.43
N LYS A 105 10.23 -19.21 -3.87
CA LYS A 105 11.70 -19.40 -3.92
C LYS A 105 12.46 -18.12 -3.55
N SER A 106 11.99 -17.45 -2.50
CA SER A 106 12.41 -16.11 -2.12
C SER A 106 13.25 -16.13 -0.86
N ASN A 107 14.48 -15.62 -0.96
CA ASN A 107 15.37 -15.40 0.20
C ASN A 107 15.08 -14.08 0.94
N GLN A 108 13.93 -13.45 0.67
CA GLN A 108 13.56 -12.15 1.23
C GLN A 108 12.97 -12.23 2.66
N GLY A 109 13.19 -13.35 3.36
CA GLY A 109 12.75 -13.51 4.74
C GLY A 109 13.30 -12.40 5.64
N ASN A 110 12.47 -11.89 6.55
CA ASN A 110 12.82 -10.88 7.55
C ASN A 110 13.25 -9.50 7.00
N ARG A 111 13.10 -9.19 5.70
CA ARG A 111 13.42 -7.84 5.18
C ARG A 111 12.57 -6.72 5.79
N TRP A 112 11.39 -7.05 6.30
CA TRP A 112 10.49 -6.12 6.97
C TRP A 112 11.05 -5.54 8.28
N PHE A 113 12.09 -6.14 8.86
CA PHE A 113 12.78 -5.55 10.02
C PHE A 113 13.43 -4.19 9.71
N GLY A 114 13.70 -3.90 8.43
CA GLY A 114 14.21 -2.59 8.00
C GLY A 114 13.14 -1.51 7.86
N TYR A 115 11.87 -1.81 8.10
CA TYR A 115 10.78 -0.82 8.00
C TYR A 115 10.61 -0.07 9.31
N SER A 116 10.58 1.26 9.20
CA SER A 116 10.08 2.14 10.26
C SER A 116 8.57 1.99 10.44
N GLU A 117 8.00 2.48 11.54
CA GLU A 117 6.54 2.54 11.70
C GLU A 117 5.88 3.37 10.59
N THR A 118 6.52 4.45 10.15
CA THR A 118 6.05 5.26 9.01
C THR A 118 5.98 4.43 7.73
N ASP A 119 7.00 3.62 7.44
CA ASP A 119 7.01 2.70 6.29
C ASP A 119 5.84 1.71 6.32
N VAL A 120 5.49 1.22 7.51
CA VAL A 120 4.35 0.32 7.71
C VAL A 120 3.04 1.04 7.41
N LEU A 121 2.85 2.22 7.99
CA LEU A 121 1.63 3.01 7.78
C LEU A 121 1.44 3.42 6.32
N GLN A 122 2.52 3.81 5.63
CA GLN A 122 2.47 4.15 4.21
C GLN A 122 2.01 2.97 3.34
N ARG A 123 2.49 1.75 3.63
CA ARG A 123 2.06 0.53 2.92
C ARG A 123 0.63 0.14 3.22
N MET A 124 0.15 0.39 4.44
CA MET A 124 -1.27 0.24 4.75
C MET A 124 -2.12 1.22 3.93
N VAL A 125 -1.71 2.48 3.82
CA VAL A 125 -2.41 3.50 3.02
C VAL A 125 -2.41 3.14 1.54
N TYR A 126 -1.31 2.60 1.01
CA TYR A 126 -1.27 2.03 -0.35
C TYR A 126 -2.39 1.00 -0.56
N PHE A 127 -2.56 0.06 0.37
CA PHE A 127 -3.61 -0.94 0.26
C PHE A 127 -5.03 -0.36 0.41
N GLN A 128 -5.21 0.74 1.15
CA GLN A 128 -6.51 1.43 1.21
C GLN A 128 -6.88 2.05 -0.13
N LEU A 129 -5.92 2.73 -0.78
CA LEU A 129 -6.10 3.27 -2.12
C LEU A 129 -6.39 2.16 -3.13
N TYR A 130 -5.61 1.07 -3.07
CA TYR A 130 -5.80 -0.08 -3.95
C TYR A 130 -7.19 -0.70 -3.78
N GLU A 131 -7.63 -0.95 -2.55
CA GLU A 131 -8.96 -1.51 -2.25
C GLU A 131 -10.07 -0.63 -2.82
N LYS A 132 -9.98 0.69 -2.64
CA LYS A 132 -10.93 1.65 -3.23
C LYS A 132 -10.97 1.55 -4.75
N MET A 133 -9.81 1.62 -5.39
CA MET A 133 -9.68 1.56 -6.85
C MET A 133 -10.24 0.26 -7.41
N GLN A 134 -9.91 -0.87 -6.79
CA GLN A 134 -10.36 -2.18 -7.22
C GLN A 134 -11.88 -2.32 -7.13
N ASN A 135 -12.48 -1.82 -6.05
CA ASN A 135 -13.93 -1.88 -5.83
C ASN A 135 -14.72 -0.99 -6.79
N GLU A 136 -14.24 0.22 -7.08
CA GLU A 136 -15.00 1.21 -7.85
C GLU A 136 -14.72 1.20 -9.36
N LEU A 137 -13.53 0.77 -9.82
CA LEU A 137 -13.21 0.75 -11.26
C LEU A 137 -13.67 -0.53 -11.98
N ASN A 138 -14.00 -1.59 -11.24
CA ASN A 138 -14.34 -2.91 -11.78
C ASN A 138 -13.34 -3.42 -12.85
N VAL A 139 -12.05 -3.20 -12.61
CA VAL A 139 -10.97 -3.61 -13.53
C VAL A 139 -9.91 -4.38 -12.77
N ASN A 140 -9.15 -5.22 -13.48
CA ASN A 140 -7.98 -5.85 -12.90
C ASN A 140 -6.89 -4.80 -12.65
N ILE A 141 -6.42 -4.69 -11.41
CA ILE A 141 -5.32 -3.81 -11.03
C ILE A 141 -4.18 -4.69 -10.56
N GLU A 142 -3.05 -4.60 -11.26
CA GLU A 142 -1.85 -5.33 -10.89
C GLU A 142 -1.00 -4.50 -9.93
N ILE A 143 -0.53 -5.14 -8.87
CA ILE A 143 0.41 -4.55 -7.93
C ILE A 143 1.83 -4.86 -8.42
N GLU A 144 2.73 -3.89 -8.36
CA GLU A 144 4.16 -4.04 -8.65
C GLU A 144 5.04 -3.41 -7.56
N LYS A 145 6.30 -3.86 -7.49
CA LYS A 145 7.31 -3.23 -6.63
C LYS A 145 7.62 -1.84 -7.17
N ALA A 146 7.91 -0.91 -6.29
CA ALA A 146 8.40 0.42 -6.65
C ALA A 146 9.69 0.73 -5.88
N PRO A 147 10.58 1.57 -6.44
CA PRO A 147 11.75 2.05 -5.71
C PRO A 147 11.32 2.99 -4.57
N TYR A 148 12.17 3.12 -3.55
CA TYR A 148 12.00 4.16 -2.53
C TYR A 148 11.98 5.55 -3.20
N PRO A 149 11.08 6.48 -2.80
CA PRO A 149 10.19 6.49 -1.63
C PRO A 149 8.75 6.01 -1.91
N PHE A 150 8.52 5.35 -3.03
CA PHE A 150 7.18 4.90 -3.39
C PHE A 150 6.79 3.65 -2.61
N ALA A 151 5.57 3.64 -2.08
CA ALA A 151 5.05 2.49 -1.32
C ALA A 151 4.79 1.27 -2.23
N GLY A 152 4.52 1.52 -3.51
CA GLY A 152 4.27 0.50 -4.51
C GLY A 152 3.90 1.11 -5.87
N ARG A 153 3.64 0.26 -6.85
CA ARG A 153 3.16 0.64 -8.19
C ARG A 153 1.85 -0.08 -8.47
N MET A 154 0.91 0.59 -9.13
CA MET A 154 -0.34 0.01 -9.61
C MET A 154 -0.38 0.08 -11.13
N ILE A 155 -0.67 -1.03 -11.80
CA ILE A 155 -0.93 -1.09 -13.24
C ILE A 155 -2.43 -1.18 -13.45
N ILE A 156 -3.02 -0.15 -14.06
CA ILE A 156 -4.46 -0.04 -14.30
C ILE A 156 -4.66 0.09 -15.81
N LYS A 157 -5.28 -0.92 -16.45
CA LYS A 157 -5.49 -0.95 -17.91
C LYS A 157 -4.21 -0.62 -18.70
N GLY A 158 -3.09 -1.24 -18.34
CA GLY A 158 -1.78 -1.02 -18.97
C GLY A 158 -1.06 0.28 -18.58
N ASN A 159 -1.69 1.16 -17.81
CA ASN A 159 -1.04 2.39 -17.33
C ASN A 159 -0.36 2.16 -15.98
N SER A 160 0.92 2.51 -15.89
CA SER A 160 1.71 2.44 -14.66
C SER A 160 1.53 3.69 -13.80
N PHE A 161 1.20 3.50 -12.52
CA PHE A 161 1.11 4.56 -11.52
C PHE A 161 2.01 4.24 -10.32
N LEU A 162 3.01 5.07 -10.08
CA LEU A 162 3.78 5.06 -8.83
C LEU A 162 2.93 5.65 -7.71
N VAL A 163 2.90 4.99 -6.54
CA VAL A 163 2.13 5.47 -5.40
C VAL A 163 3.08 6.02 -4.34
N LEU A 164 3.03 7.34 -4.17
CA LEU A 164 3.80 8.06 -3.16
C LEU A 164 2.88 8.34 -1.98
N VAL A 165 3.33 8.01 -0.77
CA VAL A 165 2.58 8.33 0.45
C VAL A 165 3.36 9.35 1.26
N VAL A 166 2.92 10.61 1.20
CA VAL A 166 3.60 11.72 1.84
C VAL A 166 3.11 11.85 3.27
N ARG A 167 4.06 11.79 4.19
CA ARG A 167 3.92 12.21 5.60
C ARG A 167 4.93 13.33 5.82
N GLU A 168 4.83 14.05 6.93
CA GLU A 168 5.42 15.38 7.15
C GLU A 168 6.92 15.56 6.82
N ASN A 169 7.71 14.48 6.82
CA ASN A 169 9.12 14.56 6.42
C ASN A 169 9.27 14.43 4.90
N THR A 170 9.22 15.57 4.22
CA THR A 170 9.29 15.72 2.76
C THR A 170 10.71 15.86 2.21
N SER A 171 11.71 16.11 3.05
CA SER A 171 13.09 16.40 2.60
C SER A 171 13.74 15.23 1.87
N GLU A 172 13.53 14.00 2.32
CA GLU A 172 14.07 12.83 1.64
C GLU A 172 13.30 12.54 0.35
N ILE A 173 11.97 12.70 0.38
CA ILE A 173 11.11 12.54 -0.79
C ILE A 173 11.56 13.47 -1.93
N LEU A 174 11.89 14.73 -1.62
CA LEU A 174 12.37 15.71 -2.58
C LEU A 174 13.57 15.20 -3.39
N LYS A 175 14.59 14.64 -2.72
CA LYS A 175 15.81 14.13 -3.37
C LYS A 175 15.52 13.00 -4.35
N HIS A 176 14.50 12.20 -4.07
CA HIS A 176 14.13 11.09 -4.93
C HIS A 176 13.24 11.51 -6.09
N LEU A 177 12.36 12.49 -5.90
CA LEU A 177 11.51 13.03 -6.97
C LEU A 177 12.33 13.61 -8.12
N GLU A 178 13.52 14.15 -7.87
CA GLU A 178 14.43 14.64 -8.92
C GLU A 178 14.90 13.57 -9.90
N LYS A 179 14.87 12.30 -9.48
CA LYS A 179 15.30 11.16 -10.31
C LYS A 179 14.14 10.53 -11.09
N VAL A 180 12.91 11.01 -10.88
CA VAL A 180 11.72 10.45 -11.51
C VAL A 180 11.59 11.01 -12.92
N ALA A 181 11.42 10.12 -13.90
CA ALA A 181 11.21 10.53 -15.27
C ALA A 181 9.89 11.33 -15.42
N PRO A 182 9.86 12.42 -16.22
CA PRO A 182 8.63 13.21 -16.41
C PRO A 182 7.43 12.43 -16.98
N SER A 183 7.68 11.30 -17.64
CA SER A 183 6.66 10.40 -18.19
C SER A 183 5.97 9.53 -17.13
N GLU A 184 6.56 9.39 -15.94
CA GLU A 184 5.98 8.59 -14.85
C GLU A 184 4.73 9.27 -14.30
N LYS A 185 3.67 8.47 -14.10
CA LYS A 185 2.42 8.92 -13.48
C LYS A 185 2.48 8.59 -12.00
N ILE A 186 2.17 9.57 -11.16
CA ILE A 186 2.24 9.43 -9.70
C ILE A 186 0.85 9.65 -9.11
N ILE A 187 0.43 8.76 -8.22
CA ILE A 187 -0.66 9.02 -7.29
C ILE A 187 -0.03 9.30 -5.93
N CYS A 188 -0.20 10.53 -5.46
CA CYS A 188 0.27 10.97 -4.16
C CYS A 188 -0.87 10.90 -3.15
N VAL A 189 -0.62 10.28 -1.99
CA VAL A 189 -1.56 10.23 -0.86
C VAL A 189 -0.95 10.98 0.31
N CYS A 190 -1.63 12.00 0.81
CA CYS A 190 -1.22 12.77 1.97
C CYS A 190 -2.26 12.67 3.09
N GLU A 191 -1.87 12.98 4.31
CA GLU A 191 -2.85 13.16 5.39
C GLU A 191 -3.56 14.52 5.21
N HIS A 192 -2.77 15.57 4.99
CA HIS A 192 -3.24 16.93 4.73
C HIS A 192 -2.55 17.50 3.49
N ILE A 193 -3.31 18.17 2.63
CA ILE A 193 -2.81 18.80 1.39
C ILE A 193 -1.68 19.80 1.69
N VAL A 194 -1.69 20.43 2.87
CA VAL A 194 -0.66 21.39 3.29
C VAL A 194 0.75 20.79 3.29
N TYR A 195 0.90 19.46 3.48
CA TYR A 195 2.19 18.77 3.44
C TYR A 195 2.81 18.78 2.04
N MET A 196 2.02 19.03 1.00
CA MET A 196 2.52 19.10 -0.37
C MET A 196 3.23 20.41 -0.70
N LYS A 197 3.11 21.45 0.15
CA LYS A 197 3.66 22.79 -0.13
C LYS A 197 5.14 22.75 -0.52
N GLU A 198 5.94 21.97 0.21
CA GLU A 198 7.38 21.85 -0.06
C GLU A 198 7.69 21.06 -1.33
N LEU A 199 6.76 20.22 -1.80
CA LEU A 199 6.94 19.38 -3.00
C LEU A 199 6.43 20.05 -4.28
N ASN A 200 5.61 21.10 -4.18
CA ASN A 200 4.90 21.72 -5.29
C ASN A 200 5.82 22.09 -6.47
N ASP A 201 6.98 22.68 -6.17
CA ASP A 201 7.94 23.11 -7.20
C ASP A 201 8.55 21.97 -8.00
N LYS A 202 8.70 20.79 -7.39
CA LYS A 202 9.21 19.60 -8.09
C LYS A 202 8.09 18.88 -8.82
N ILE A 203 6.90 18.85 -8.22
CA ILE A 203 5.74 18.13 -8.76
C ILE A 203 5.14 18.82 -10.00
N LYS A 204 5.30 20.14 -10.17
CA LYS A 204 4.73 20.87 -11.32
C LYS A 204 5.13 20.34 -12.70
N HIS A 205 6.26 19.62 -12.78
CA HIS A 205 6.77 19.03 -14.02
C HIS A 205 6.42 17.54 -14.19
N LEU A 206 5.75 16.95 -13.20
CA LEU A 206 5.40 15.53 -13.16
C LEU A 206 3.89 15.34 -13.32
N SER A 207 3.49 14.18 -13.82
CA SER A 207 2.08 13.80 -13.93
C SER A 207 1.57 13.28 -12.58
N VAL A 208 1.15 14.19 -11.69
CA VAL A 208 0.75 13.85 -10.31
C VAL A 208 -0.73 14.08 -10.07
N ARG A 209 -1.40 13.06 -9.53
CA ARG A 209 -2.71 13.18 -8.89
C ARG A 209 -2.55 13.08 -7.38
N LEU A 210 -3.10 14.02 -6.65
CA LEU A 210 -3.08 14.01 -5.19
C LEU A 210 -4.42 13.49 -4.65
N THR A 211 -4.39 12.81 -3.53
CA THR A 211 -5.56 12.52 -2.71
C THR A 211 -5.20 12.56 -1.22
N THR A 212 -6.23 12.50 -0.36
CA THR A 212 -6.08 12.49 1.09
C THR A 212 -6.54 11.18 1.69
N ASP A 213 -6.01 10.83 2.87
CA ASP A 213 -6.49 9.67 3.64
C ASP A 213 -8.01 9.76 3.90
N LYS A 214 -8.54 10.97 4.07
CA LYS A 214 -9.98 11.23 4.25
C LYS A 214 -10.77 10.93 2.98
N ASP A 215 -10.34 11.47 1.83
CA ASP A 215 -11.03 11.27 0.56
C ASP A 215 -11.07 9.81 0.12
N ILE A 216 -9.99 9.05 0.38
CA ILE A 216 -9.98 7.61 0.10
C ILE A 216 -11.10 6.89 0.86
N ARG A 217 -11.37 7.29 2.12
CA ARG A 217 -12.37 6.65 2.97
C ARG A 217 -13.80 7.13 2.70
N GLU A 218 -13.98 8.41 2.43
CA GLU A 218 -15.31 9.06 2.50
C GLU A 218 -15.87 9.46 1.13
N SER A 219 -15.02 9.79 0.16
CA SER A 219 -15.45 10.33 -1.14
C SER A 219 -15.65 9.20 -2.15
N ALA A 220 -16.50 9.39 -3.17
CA ALA A 220 -16.49 8.49 -4.33
C ALA A 220 -15.16 8.62 -5.10
N LEU A 221 -14.70 7.55 -5.77
CA LEU A 221 -13.41 7.53 -6.47
C LEU A 221 -13.29 8.68 -7.49
N GLN A 222 -14.38 8.97 -8.18
CA GLN A 222 -14.47 10.02 -9.18
C GLN A 222 -14.25 11.44 -8.62
N ASP A 223 -14.36 11.63 -7.31
CA ASP A 223 -14.20 12.92 -6.61
C ASP A 223 -13.03 12.85 -5.60
N THR A 224 -12.22 11.79 -5.65
CA THR A 224 -11.14 11.50 -4.71
C THR A 224 -9.86 12.30 -5.02
N PHE A 225 -9.64 12.69 -6.28
CA PHE A 225 -8.36 13.27 -6.73
C PHE A 225 -8.36 14.79 -6.87
N TYR A 226 -7.16 15.34 -6.73
CA TYR A 226 -6.80 16.72 -6.96
C TYR A 226 -5.68 16.78 -8.00
N VAL A 227 -5.65 17.88 -8.75
CA VAL A 227 -4.62 18.22 -9.73
C VAL A 227 -3.97 19.55 -9.34
N PHE A 228 -2.68 19.69 -9.64
CA PHE A 228 -1.94 20.92 -9.36
C PHE A 228 -2.09 21.89 -10.54
N GLU A 229 -2.79 23.00 -10.33
CA GLU A 229 -3.09 24.00 -11.36
C GLU A 229 -2.90 25.41 -10.80
N GLN A 230 -2.16 26.26 -11.53
CA GLN A 230 -1.93 27.66 -11.16
C GLN A 230 -1.36 27.84 -9.74
N GLY A 231 -0.49 26.92 -9.31
CA GLY A 231 0.14 26.97 -7.99
C GLY A 231 -0.68 26.38 -6.84
N GLU A 232 -1.88 25.84 -7.12
CA GLU A 232 -2.78 25.31 -6.10
C GLU A 232 -3.29 23.90 -6.43
N TRP A 233 -3.60 23.13 -5.39
CA TRP A 233 -4.27 21.83 -5.53
C TRP A 233 -5.78 22.02 -5.63
N LYS A 234 -6.35 21.72 -6.79
CA LYS A 234 -7.79 21.85 -7.06
C LYS A 234 -8.39 20.47 -7.31
N LYS A 235 -9.64 20.23 -6.87
CA LYS A 235 -10.34 18.96 -7.13
C LYS A 235 -10.40 18.71 -8.64
N GLU A 236 -10.13 17.47 -9.06
CA GLU A 236 -10.16 17.09 -10.47
C GLU A 236 -11.60 17.20 -11.00
N SER A 237 -11.82 18.12 -11.95
CA SER A 237 -13.16 18.40 -12.47
C SER A 237 -13.66 17.29 -13.39
N GLN A 238 -14.98 17.10 -13.44
CA GLN A 238 -15.59 16.00 -14.20
C GLN A 238 -15.27 16.01 -15.70
N LYS A 239 -14.93 17.17 -16.27
CA LYS A 239 -14.63 17.34 -17.69
C LYS A 239 -13.24 16.84 -18.10
N LYS A 240 -12.31 16.65 -17.15
CA LYS A 240 -10.97 16.06 -17.39
C LYS A 240 -10.91 14.54 -17.10
N LYS A 241 -12.05 13.90 -16.76
CA LYS A 241 -12.16 12.54 -16.20
C LYS A 241 -11.74 11.35 -17.09
N LEU A 242 -11.30 11.55 -18.34
CA LEU A 242 -11.03 10.45 -19.27
C LEU A 242 -9.52 10.17 -19.49
N LYS A 243 -8.76 10.00 -18.40
CA LYS A 243 -7.43 9.37 -18.48
C LYS A 243 -7.20 8.21 -17.49
N ILE A 244 -8.18 7.88 -16.64
CA ILE A 244 -8.28 6.57 -15.95
C ILE A 244 -9.40 5.71 -16.62
N SER A 245 -10.24 6.35 -17.43
CA SER A 245 -11.34 5.75 -18.17
C SER A 245 -11.21 6.10 -19.66
N VAL A 246 -11.23 5.06 -20.52
CA VAL A 246 -11.51 5.03 -21.98
C VAL A 246 -10.41 5.56 -22.93
N GLN A 247 -9.59 4.65 -23.46
CA GLN A 247 -9.87 4.02 -24.77
C GLN A 247 -10.21 2.55 -24.51
#